data_AF-A0A974XAM0-F1
#
_entry.id   AF-A0A974XAM0-F1
#
_cell.length_a   1.000
_cell.length_b   1.000
_cell.length_c   1.000
_cell.angle_alpha   90.00
_cell.angle_beta   90.00
_cell.angle_gamma   90.00
#
_symmetry.space_group_name_H-M   'P 1'
#
loop_
_entity.id
_entity.type
_entity.pdbx_description
1 polymer ?
#
loop_
_entity_poly.entity_id
_entity_poly.type
_entity_poly.pdbx_seq_one_letter_code
_entity_poly.pdbx_strand_id
1 'polypeptide(L)'
;MKKLLLLILILAIAVFGGCNKEDLPYTTEKIEAPEESESKYVMYDPIDKSEDTRGTDMTFESFKTYNITYWFDSTVEMDKRVKYVSDTYMVINYLREKYNLTDIPEYYISPDFYNHIEKDAVYLKLDEESSCIEEFIIQTMFKLTDKKCNYGLIYGISKQLEKELKIIDDKSQVLDNSEILTFIEKNTEVMDLTLPVFLTEYYKEDEIEKSRYIAKEFVNYIIEKYGEDKLKELLLSSSELTLDFDKEYKKYCDEWLKSIGCNIALQDETLPVRYEIYGDEHYPIAITTEWMKYCFHRGFEDDNTEITGYDGAYIDVKECIHTFEKEMKDVRDYLPVEYTKKYVEGLVCYFDNNYGIRSEYNAFEGVFLKHIDSFVHEYAHVVSLEPVGYRVPSLFMREGIAQYCKYKFDIYFKNTDIKYLEKCKNSDNTDANRVYEVYSKYQIDNNIGYNTFDSYELFFIRGYEYIGPKLLDDADTYNYLFSPLFVNYLINQSGIDKFMTVFNDYSNTYFYTNYKKSFSNMKIEFINYLREKYKNYME
;
A
#
# COMPACT_ATOMS: atom_id res chain seq x y z
N MET A 1 -16.52 25.10 51.44
CA MET A 1 -15.35 25.14 52.34
C MET A 1 -14.87 23.79 52.87
N LYS A 2 -15.72 22.84 53.30
CA LYS A 2 -15.26 21.53 53.81
C LYS A 2 -14.77 20.53 52.74
N LYS A 3 -15.16 20.66 51.46
CA LYS A 3 -14.67 19.81 50.35
C LYS A 3 -13.27 20.20 49.83
N LEU A 4 -12.89 21.48 49.91
CA LEU A 4 -11.59 21.98 49.46
C LEU A 4 -10.43 21.56 50.40
N LEU A 5 -10.73 21.37 51.69
CA LEU A 5 -9.77 20.90 52.69
C LEU A 5 -9.48 19.40 52.60
N LEU A 6 -10.36 18.60 51.99
CA LEU A 6 -10.15 17.17 51.80
C LEU A 6 -9.25 16.87 50.60
N LEU A 7 -9.34 17.69 49.53
CA LEU A 7 -8.49 17.58 48.33
C LEU A 7 -7.02 17.93 48.63
N ILE A 8 -6.81 18.96 49.46
CA ILE A 8 -5.46 19.38 49.90
C ILE A 8 -4.81 18.34 50.84
N LEU A 9 -5.62 17.57 51.58
CA LEU A 9 -5.10 16.54 52.48
C LEU A 9 -4.67 15.25 51.75
N ILE A 10 -5.33 14.90 50.63
CA ILE A 10 -4.97 13.73 49.81
C ILE A 10 -3.69 13.99 48.99
N LEU A 11 -3.50 15.22 48.50
CA LEU A 11 -2.27 15.66 47.85
C LEU A 11 -1.05 15.71 48.79
N ALA A 12 -1.26 15.89 50.10
CA ALA A 12 -0.17 15.93 51.07
C ALA A 12 0.29 14.54 51.54
N ILE A 13 -0.55 13.50 51.43
CA ILE A 13 -0.22 12.14 51.90
C ILE A 13 0.54 11.33 50.83
N ALA A 14 0.42 11.67 49.54
CA ALA A 14 1.19 11.03 48.47
C ALA A 14 2.69 11.44 48.42
N VAL A 15 3.10 12.49 49.16
CA VAL A 15 4.46 13.05 49.09
C VAL A 15 5.40 12.53 50.20
N PHE A 16 4.89 11.79 51.21
CA PHE A 16 5.74 11.24 52.28
C PHE A 16 5.45 9.76 52.58
N GLY A 17 6.03 8.90 51.75
CA GLY A 17 6.19 7.46 52.01
C GLY A 17 7.43 6.94 51.29
N GLY A 18 8.61 7.20 51.86
CA GLY A 18 9.90 7.03 51.18
C GLY A 18 10.43 5.59 51.10
N CYS A 19 11.39 5.42 50.18
CA CYS A 19 12.70 4.80 50.46
C CYS A 19 13.67 5.01 49.28
N ASN A 20 14.73 5.79 49.55
CA ASN A 20 16.04 5.92 48.89
C ASN A 20 16.27 5.38 47.47
N LYS A 21 16.61 6.27 46.53
CA LYS A 21 17.57 6.04 45.44
C LYS A 21 18.13 7.36 44.94
N GLU A 22 19.42 7.35 44.62
CA GLU A 22 20.30 8.48 44.33
C GLU A 22 19.78 9.41 43.22
N ASP A 23 20.09 10.70 43.39
CA ASP A 23 19.55 11.85 42.67
C ASP A 23 19.87 11.86 41.16
N LEU A 24 18.83 11.93 40.33
CA LEU A 24 18.87 12.62 39.03
C LEU A 24 18.34 14.05 39.25
N PRO A 25 18.83 15.08 38.53
CA PRO A 25 18.44 16.46 38.74
C PRO A 25 17.05 16.70 38.16
N TYR A 26 16.00 16.40 38.92
CA TYR A 26 14.63 16.82 38.62
C TYR A 26 14.45 18.28 39.06
N THR A 27 14.34 19.20 38.10
CA THR A 27 13.67 20.47 38.36
C THR A 27 12.20 20.18 38.61
N THR A 28 11.78 20.28 39.87
CA THR A 28 10.38 20.26 40.29
C THR A 28 9.71 21.56 39.84
N GLU A 29 9.48 21.71 38.54
CA GLU A 29 8.49 22.68 38.09
C GLU A 29 7.12 22.23 38.58
N LYS A 30 6.45 23.15 39.28
CA LYS A 30 5.15 22.94 39.88
C LYS A 30 4.15 22.75 38.75
N ILE A 31 3.53 21.58 38.65
CA ILE A 31 2.45 21.34 37.68
C ILE A 31 1.32 22.34 38.00
N GLU A 32 1.08 23.30 37.11
CA GLU A 32 -0.05 24.21 37.24
C GLU A 32 -1.33 23.43 36.92
N ALA A 33 -2.38 23.68 37.71
CA ALA A 33 -3.66 23.02 37.47
C ALA A 33 -4.18 23.42 36.08
N PRO A 34 -4.71 22.47 35.27
CA PRO A 34 -5.19 22.77 33.93
C PRO A 34 -6.26 23.87 33.96
N GLU A 35 -6.13 24.86 33.07
CA GLU A 35 -7.17 25.88 32.87
C GLU A 35 -8.29 25.27 32.03
N GLU A 36 -9.45 25.08 32.66
CA GLU A 36 -10.67 24.60 32.01
C GLU A 36 -11.32 25.77 31.26
N SER A 37 -11.45 25.68 29.94
CA SER A 37 -12.27 26.61 29.16
C SER A 37 -13.37 25.86 28.44
N GLU A 38 -14.63 26.12 28.80
CA GLU A 38 -15.80 25.56 28.09
C GLU A 38 -15.91 26.20 26.70
N SER A 39 -15.44 25.50 25.68
CA SER A 39 -15.85 25.72 24.29
C SER A 39 -16.50 24.46 23.77
N LYS A 40 -17.82 24.48 23.54
CA LYS A 40 -18.53 23.37 22.91
C LYS A 40 -18.21 23.34 21.42
N TYR A 41 -17.59 22.27 20.98
CA TYR A 41 -17.40 21.94 19.58
C TYR A 41 -18.19 20.67 19.27
N VAL A 42 -19.02 20.69 18.21
CA VAL A 42 -19.73 19.51 17.70
C VAL A 42 -18.93 19.04 16.50
N MET A 43 -18.33 17.85 16.59
CA MET A 43 -17.73 17.17 15.44
C MET A 43 -18.60 15.99 15.03
N TYR A 44 -18.71 15.82 13.71
CA TYR A 44 -19.23 14.61 13.10
C TYR A 44 -18.05 13.68 12.83
N ASP A 45 -18.20 12.40 13.17
CA ASP A 45 -17.24 11.39 12.74
C ASP A 45 -17.20 11.37 11.19
N PRO A 46 -16.06 11.66 10.55
CA PRO A 46 -15.99 11.69 9.10
C PRO A 46 -15.98 10.30 8.44
N ILE A 47 -15.84 9.21 9.19
CA ILE A 47 -15.58 7.86 8.66
C ILE A 47 -16.84 6.97 8.67
N ASP A 48 -17.84 7.22 9.52
CA ASP A 48 -19.12 6.48 9.48
C ASP A 48 -20.03 7.02 8.35
N LYS A 49 -19.75 6.60 7.11
CA LYS A 49 -20.60 6.83 5.93
C LYS A 49 -21.65 5.73 5.74
N SER A 50 -22.02 4.99 6.79
CA SER A 50 -23.19 4.11 6.69
C SER A 50 -24.45 4.97 6.56
N GLU A 51 -25.22 4.78 5.48
CA GLU A 51 -26.41 5.58 5.12
C GLU A 51 -27.59 5.54 6.15
N ASP A 52 -27.38 5.05 7.39
CA ASP A 52 -28.46 4.92 8.38
C ASP A 52 -28.07 5.21 9.85
N THR A 53 -26.91 5.83 10.15
CA THR A 53 -26.65 6.37 11.49
C THR A 53 -26.76 7.89 11.50
N ARG A 54 -27.75 8.38 12.26
CA ARG A 54 -27.75 9.78 12.69
C ARG A 54 -26.46 9.97 13.48
N GLY A 55 -25.49 10.68 12.92
CA GLY A 55 -24.23 10.99 13.60
C GLY A 55 -24.52 11.43 15.04
N THR A 56 -23.96 10.71 16.00
CA THR A 56 -24.06 11.07 17.41
C THR A 56 -23.32 12.38 17.59
N ASP A 57 -24.04 13.44 18.00
CA ASP A 57 -23.44 14.72 18.35
C ASP A 57 -22.43 14.51 19.50
N MET A 58 -21.14 14.37 19.19
CA MET A 58 -20.09 14.32 20.19
C MET A 58 -19.78 15.74 20.66
N THR A 59 -19.86 15.96 21.98
CA THR A 59 -19.51 17.25 22.60
C THR A 59 -18.12 17.13 23.19
N PHE A 60 -17.21 18.02 22.80
CA PHE A 60 -15.84 18.06 23.34
C PHE A 60 -15.64 19.20 24.34
N GLU A 61 -14.78 18.95 25.32
CA GLU A 61 -14.30 19.91 26.31
C GLU A 61 -12.79 20.09 26.18
N SER A 62 -12.33 21.34 26.09
CA SER A 62 -10.92 21.64 25.89
C SER A 62 -10.15 21.76 27.22
N PHE A 63 -8.98 21.13 27.27
CA PHE A 63 -7.99 21.25 28.32
C PHE A 63 -6.70 21.78 27.70
N LYS A 64 -6.25 22.95 28.16
CA LYS A 64 -4.98 23.53 27.72
C LYS A 64 -3.95 23.44 28.82
N THR A 65 -2.80 22.88 28.48
CA THR A 65 -1.65 22.82 29.39
C THR A 65 -0.36 22.94 28.59
N TYR A 66 0.55 23.83 29.01
CA TYR A 66 1.90 23.98 28.43
C TYR A 66 1.96 24.06 26.89
N ASN A 67 1.06 24.85 26.29
CA ASN A 67 0.88 25.02 24.83
C ASN A 67 0.41 23.76 24.07
N ILE A 68 -0.18 22.79 24.77
CA ILE A 68 -0.85 21.63 24.18
C ILE A 68 -2.35 21.79 24.39
N THR A 69 -3.13 21.51 23.36
CA THR A 69 -4.60 21.53 23.42
C THR A 69 -5.11 20.09 23.34
N TYR A 70 -5.82 19.66 24.38
CA TYR A 70 -6.55 18.39 24.41
C TYR A 70 -8.05 18.68 24.32
N TRP A 71 -8.76 17.91 23.53
CA TRP A 71 -10.21 17.95 23.36
C TRP A 71 -10.75 16.59 23.79
N PHE A 72 -11.34 16.51 24.99
CA PHE A 72 -11.92 15.27 25.49
C PHE A 72 -13.41 15.22 25.19
N ASP A 73 -13.90 14.05 24.78
CA ASP A 73 -15.33 13.79 24.78
C ASP A 73 -15.91 14.05 26.19
N SER A 74 -17.00 14.81 26.25
CA SER A 74 -17.70 15.18 27.48
C SER A 74 -18.13 13.97 28.33
N THR A 75 -18.24 12.78 27.74
CA THR A 75 -18.54 11.53 28.43
C THR A 75 -17.35 10.95 29.23
N VAL A 76 -16.12 11.34 28.91
CA VAL A 76 -14.91 10.88 29.63
C VAL A 76 -14.88 11.48 31.02
N GLU A 77 -14.72 10.67 32.07
CA GLU A 77 -14.67 11.15 33.45
C GLU A 77 -13.44 12.05 33.73
N MET A 78 -13.64 13.11 34.52
CA MET A 78 -12.59 14.11 34.84
C MET A 78 -11.29 13.48 35.35
N ASP A 79 -11.36 12.51 36.26
CA ASP A 79 -10.17 11.86 36.83
C ASP A 79 -9.37 11.11 35.74
N LYS A 80 -10.04 10.53 34.74
CA LYS A 80 -9.37 9.92 33.58
C LYS A 80 -8.70 10.95 32.70
N ARG A 81 -9.35 12.10 32.44
CA ARG A 81 -8.77 13.21 31.67
C ARG A 81 -7.51 13.75 32.32
N VAL A 82 -7.57 14.02 33.63
CA VAL A 82 -6.42 14.55 34.39
C VAL A 82 -5.26 13.55 34.39
N LYS A 83 -5.55 12.25 34.59
CA LYS A 83 -4.52 11.21 34.52
C LYS A 83 -3.86 11.17 33.14
N TYR A 84 -4.68 11.14 32.08
CA TYR A 84 -4.19 11.10 30.70
C TYR A 84 -3.30 12.29 30.36
N VAL A 85 -3.74 13.51 30.70
CA VAL A 85 -2.94 14.73 30.50
C VAL A 85 -1.61 14.66 31.27
N SER A 86 -1.62 14.13 32.49
CA SER A 86 -0.39 13.95 33.29
C SER A 86 0.58 12.98 32.63
N ASP A 87 0.12 11.82 32.17
CA ASP A 87 0.96 10.78 31.56
C ASP A 87 1.55 11.26 30.22
N THR A 88 0.72 11.89 29.38
CA THR A 88 1.09 12.36 28.04
C THR A 88 1.99 13.60 28.06
N TYR A 89 1.86 14.46 29.06
CA TYR A 89 2.73 15.62 29.22
C TYR A 89 4.20 15.24 29.37
N MET A 90 4.51 14.18 30.14
CA MET A 90 5.87 13.68 30.30
C MET A 90 6.47 13.22 28.97
N VAL A 91 5.66 12.52 28.17
CA VAL A 91 6.05 12.09 26.82
C VAL A 91 6.34 13.29 25.93
N ILE A 92 5.43 14.25 25.82
CA ILE A 92 5.61 15.41 24.94
C ILE A 92 6.87 16.20 25.31
N ASN A 93 7.12 16.42 26.60
CA ASN A 93 8.32 17.13 27.03
C ASN A 93 9.59 16.39 26.64
N TYR A 94 9.65 15.08 26.87
CA TYR A 94 10.77 14.26 26.43
C TYR A 94 10.98 14.38 24.92
N LEU A 95 9.89 14.24 24.16
CA LEU A 95 9.93 14.29 22.71
C LEU A 95 10.41 15.68 22.23
N ARG A 96 9.93 16.78 22.83
CA ARG A 96 10.41 18.15 22.55
C ARG A 96 11.91 18.29 22.74
N GLU A 97 12.43 17.84 23.88
CA GLU A 97 13.85 17.98 24.22
C GLU A 97 14.75 17.14 23.33
N LYS A 98 14.41 15.87 23.09
CA LYS A 98 15.27 14.95 22.33
C LYS A 98 15.11 15.07 20.82
N TYR A 99 13.88 15.25 20.35
CA TYR A 99 13.59 15.28 18.92
C TYR A 99 13.49 16.71 18.36
N ASN A 100 13.65 17.75 19.20
CA ASN A 100 13.60 19.17 18.83
C ASN A 100 12.28 19.55 18.15
N LEU A 101 11.17 19.19 18.79
CA LEU A 101 9.82 19.38 18.25
C LEU A 101 9.30 20.78 18.56
N THR A 102 8.92 21.52 17.51
CA THR A 102 8.38 22.88 17.63
C THR A 102 6.89 22.98 17.32
N ASP A 103 6.35 22.07 16.49
CA ASP A 103 4.94 22.05 16.08
C ASP A 103 4.21 20.87 16.74
N ILE A 104 3.35 21.18 17.71
CA ILE A 104 2.70 20.16 18.54
C ILE A 104 1.24 20.08 18.15
N PRO A 105 0.74 18.88 17.85
CA PRO A 105 -0.63 18.73 17.38
C PRO A 105 -1.65 19.02 18.48
N GLU A 106 -2.88 19.29 18.03
CA GLU A 106 -4.03 19.17 18.91
C GLU A 106 -4.40 17.70 19.09
N TYR A 107 -4.87 17.33 20.28
CA TYR A 107 -5.27 15.96 20.57
C TYR A 107 -6.77 15.88 20.79
N TYR A 108 -7.46 14.98 20.10
CA TYR A 108 -8.89 14.70 20.27
C TYR A 108 -9.04 13.30 20.85
N ILE A 109 -9.70 13.17 21.98
CA ILE A 109 -9.74 11.93 22.77
C ILE A 109 -11.19 11.53 23.02
N SER A 110 -11.57 10.35 22.54
CA SER A 110 -12.90 9.78 22.75
C SER A 110 -12.81 8.25 22.85
N PRO A 111 -13.64 7.58 23.68
CA PRO A 111 -13.75 6.13 23.64
C PRO A 111 -14.29 5.59 22.30
N ASP A 112 -14.97 6.44 21.52
CA ASP A 112 -15.65 6.06 20.28
C ASP A 112 -14.78 6.26 19.02
N PHE A 113 -13.58 6.83 19.15
CA PHE A 113 -12.67 7.02 18.02
C PHE A 113 -11.93 5.75 17.61
N TYR A 114 -11.50 5.73 16.35
CA TYR A 114 -10.33 5.00 15.89
C TYR A 114 -9.10 5.92 15.93
N ASN A 115 -7.93 5.36 16.25
CA ASN A 115 -6.70 6.15 16.28
C ASN A 115 -6.32 6.57 14.86
N HIS A 116 -6.18 7.88 14.63
CA HIS A 116 -5.78 8.40 13.33
C HIS A 116 -5.23 9.83 13.45
N ILE A 117 -4.67 10.32 12.34
CA ILE A 117 -4.11 11.66 12.23
C ILE A 117 -4.86 12.39 11.11
N GLU A 118 -5.50 13.52 11.41
CA GLU A 118 -6.12 14.39 10.39
C GLU A 118 -5.51 15.79 10.49
N LYS A 119 -4.96 16.30 9.38
CA LYS A 119 -4.35 17.65 9.29
C LYS A 119 -3.36 17.91 10.43
N ASP A 120 -3.73 18.78 11.37
CA ASP A 120 -2.91 19.23 12.51
C ASP A 120 -3.32 18.62 13.84
N ALA A 121 -4.14 17.56 13.79
CA ALA A 121 -4.70 16.91 14.95
C ALA A 121 -4.43 15.40 14.97
N VAL A 122 -4.31 14.87 16.18
CA VAL A 122 -4.19 13.45 16.50
C VAL A 122 -5.45 13.02 17.24
N TYR A 123 -6.12 12.01 16.72
CA TYR A 123 -7.35 11.46 17.26
C TYR A 123 -7.04 10.13 17.93
N LEU A 124 -7.41 10.00 19.19
CA LEU A 124 -7.03 8.87 20.03
C LEU A 124 -8.24 8.26 20.69
N LYS A 125 -8.30 6.94 20.59
CA LYS A 125 -9.24 6.11 21.34
C LYS A 125 -8.81 6.08 22.79
N LEU A 126 -9.73 6.36 23.71
CA LEU A 126 -9.49 6.12 25.13
C LEU A 126 -10.12 4.80 25.55
N ASP A 127 -9.28 3.80 25.82
CA ASP A 127 -9.69 2.49 26.32
C ASP A 127 -10.03 2.51 27.82
N GLU A 128 -10.74 1.46 28.28
CA GLU A 128 -11.26 1.37 29.65
C GLU A 128 -10.14 1.48 30.71
N GLU A 129 -8.93 1.00 30.38
CA GLU A 129 -7.73 1.01 31.24
C GLU A 129 -6.99 2.36 31.26
N SER A 130 -7.46 3.37 30.52
CA SER A 130 -7.12 4.80 30.71
C SER A 130 -5.64 5.19 30.57
N SER A 131 -4.84 4.42 29.83
CA SER A 131 -3.45 4.82 29.55
C SER A 131 -3.15 5.06 28.08
N CYS A 132 -3.58 4.22 27.13
CA CYS A 132 -3.34 4.33 25.67
C CYS A 132 -2.00 5.03 25.28
N ILE A 133 -0.94 4.86 26.08
CA ILE A 133 0.21 5.77 26.03
C ILE A 133 1.12 5.39 24.88
N GLU A 134 1.22 4.08 24.61
CA GLU A 134 1.89 3.55 23.43
C GLU A 134 1.33 4.21 22.18
N GLU A 135 0.01 4.21 22.05
CA GLU A 135 -0.64 4.72 20.87
C GLU A 135 -0.61 6.24 20.78
N PHE A 136 -0.71 6.92 21.92
CA PHE A 136 -0.41 8.34 22.01
C PHE A 136 1.00 8.65 21.48
N ILE A 137 2.02 7.88 21.90
CA ILE A 137 3.40 8.04 21.44
C ILE A 137 3.48 7.78 19.93
N ILE A 138 2.96 6.65 19.46
CA ILE A 138 3.02 6.24 18.04
C ILE A 138 2.38 7.30 17.14
N GLN A 139 1.15 7.71 17.42
CA GLN A 139 0.43 8.69 16.61
C GLN A 139 1.07 10.08 16.68
N THR A 140 1.57 10.47 17.85
CA THR A 140 2.34 11.71 18.00
C THR A 140 3.59 11.66 17.14
N MET A 141 4.37 10.57 17.20
CA MET A 141 5.60 10.41 16.41
C MET A 141 5.30 10.46 14.90
N PHE A 142 4.28 9.74 14.42
CA PHE A 142 3.86 9.81 13.02
C PHE A 142 3.45 11.21 12.57
N LYS A 143 2.77 11.99 13.43
CA LYS A 143 2.40 13.37 13.12
C LYS A 143 3.63 14.29 13.03
N LEU A 144 4.67 14.00 13.80
CA LEU A 144 5.85 14.86 13.92
C LEU A 144 6.94 14.57 12.89
N THR A 145 7.04 13.33 12.42
CA THR A 145 8.05 12.93 11.45
C THR A 145 7.48 12.94 10.03
N ASP A 146 6.60 11.98 9.75
CA ASP A 146 5.74 11.84 8.57
C ASP A 146 4.97 10.52 8.77
N LYS A 147 3.75 10.41 8.24
CA LYS A 147 2.94 9.18 8.33
C LYS A 147 3.60 7.96 7.66
N LYS A 148 4.60 8.18 6.80
CA LYS A 148 5.37 7.18 6.06
C LYS A 148 6.60 6.66 6.79
N CYS A 149 6.92 7.18 7.97
CA CYS A 149 8.05 6.71 8.75
C CYS A 149 7.95 5.20 9.06
N ASN A 150 9.10 4.56 9.24
CA ASN A 150 9.14 3.13 9.55
C ASN A 150 8.47 2.86 10.91
N TYR A 151 7.40 2.06 10.88
CA TYR A 151 6.58 1.77 12.06
C TYR A 151 7.38 1.11 13.18
N GLY A 152 8.25 0.16 12.85
CA GLY A 152 9.09 -0.55 13.83
C GLY A 152 10.06 0.36 14.56
N LEU A 153 10.64 1.35 13.89
CA LEU A 153 11.45 2.39 14.57
C LEU A 153 10.59 3.16 15.58
N ILE A 154 9.39 3.60 15.18
CA ILE A 154 8.48 4.33 16.05
C ILE A 154 8.04 3.48 17.25
N TYR A 155 7.67 2.22 17.01
CA TYR A 155 7.27 1.27 18.06
C TYR A 155 8.43 0.97 19.01
N GLY A 156 9.64 0.72 18.50
CA GLY A 156 10.80 0.47 19.36
C GLY A 156 11.14 1.70 20.23
N ILE A 157 11.03 2.91 19.68
CA ILE A 157 11.15 4.16 20.43
C ILE A 157 10.07 4.28 21.50
N SER A 158 8.81 3.94 21.19
CA SER A 158 7.74 4.02 22.18
C SER A 158 8.01 3.14 23.39
N LYS A 159 8.53 1.92 23.17
CA LYS A 159 8.94 1.02 24.26
C LYS A 159 10.12 1.53 25.06
N GLN A 160 11.08 2.21 24.43
CA GLN A 160 12.16 2.87 25.16
C GLN A 160 11.60 4.00 26.06
N LEU A 161 10.69 4.82 25.54
CA LEU A 161 10.09 5.93 26.27
C LEU A 161 9.28 5.46 27.48
N GLU A 162 8.47 4.41 27.31
CA GLU A 162 7.72 3.81 28.40
C GLU A 162 8.64 3.38 29.55
N LYS A 163 9.77 2.73 29.21
CA LYS A 163 10.79 2.29 30.16
C LYS A 163 11.49 3.45 30.87
N GLU A 164 11.88 4.49 30.13
CA GLU A 164 12.60 5.65 30.69
C GLU A 164 11.71 6.51 31.58
N LEU A 165 10.46 6.73 31.16
CA LEU A 165 9.49 7.56 31.88
C LEU A 165 8.77 6.79 32.99
N LYS A 166 8.95 5.46 33.07
CA LYS A 166 8.31 4.57 34.06
C LYS A 166 6.78 4.71 34.08
N ILE A 167 6.19 4.95 32.92
CA ILE A 167 4.74 5.18 32.78
C ILE A 167 3.98 3.86 32.88
N ILE A 168 4.58 2.77 32.39
CA ILE A 168 4.02 1.41 32.45
C ILE A 168 5.14 0.45 32.88
N ASP A 169 4.80 -0.55 33.70
CA ASP A 169 5.67 -1.70 33.93
C ASP A 169 5.84 -2.45 32.60
N ASP A 170 7.06 -2.55 32.08
CA ASP A 170 7.36 -3.28 30.86
C ASP A 170 6.95 -4.76 31.01
N LYS A 171 5.75 -5.08 30.51
CA LYS A 171 5.18 -6.44 30.47
C LYS A 171 5.56 -7.19 29.20
N SER A 172 6.41 -6.63 28.34
CA SER A 172 6.77 -7.30 27.09
C SER A 172 7.41 -8.64 27.39
N GLN A 173 6.99 -9.64 26.63
CA GLN A 173 7.51 -10.98 26.77
C GLN A 173 8.99 -10.99 26.39
N VAL A 174 9.85 -11.50 27.26
CA VAL A 174 11.22 -11.81 26.90
C VAL A 174 11.19 -13.11 26.09
N LEU A 175 11.50 -13.00 24.80
CA LEU A 175 11.55 -14.15 23.90
C LEU A 175 12.97 -14.71 23.81
N ASP A 176 13.09 -16.02 23.67
CA ASP A 176 14.37 -16.67 23.51
C ASP A 176 14.94 -16.40 22.10
N ASN A 177 16.24 -16.12 22.02
CA ASN A 177 16.88 -15.82 20.74
C ASN A 177 16.70 -16.94 19.72
N SER A 178 16.64 -18.22 20.14
CA SER A 178 16.46 -19.32 19.18
C SER A 178 15.08 -19.32 18.53
N GLU A 179 14.04 -18.88 19.25
CA GLU A 179 12.68 -18.73 18.72
C GLU A 179 12.63 -17.58 17.71
N ILE A 180 13.22 -16.43 18.05
CA ILE A 180 13.31 -15.27 17.17
C ILE A 180 14.09 -15.58 15.88
N LEU A 181 15.22 -16.27 16.01
CA LEU A 181 16.01 -16.69 14.85
C LEU A 181 15.19 -17.60 13.93
N THR A 182 14.51 -18.60 14.49
CA THR A 182 13.66 -19.52 13.70
C THR A 182 12.53 -18.77 12.99
N PHE A 183 11.96 -17.74 13.62
CA PHE A 183 10.92 -16.92 13.03
C PHE A 183 11.44 -16.08 11.86
N ILE A 184 12.56 -15.38 12.04
CA ILE A 184 13.21 -14.57 11.00
C ILE A 184 13.68 -15.44 9.82
N GLU A 185 14.20 -16.64 10.09
CA GLU A 185 14.66 -17.56 9.04
C GLU A 185 13.53 -18.02 8.10
N LYS A 186 12.29 -18.02 8.59
CA LYS A 186 11.10 -18.39 7.79
C LYS A 186 10.44 -17.19 7.14
N ASN A 187 10.57 -16.01 7.75
CA ASN A 187 9.85 -14.79 7.37
C ASN A 187 10.84 -13.62 7.34
N THR A 188 11.80 -13.65 6.42
CA THR A 188 12.89 -12.65 6.40
C THR A 188 12.41 -11.22 6.21
N GLU A 189 11.27 -11.04 5.55
CA GLU A 189 10.58 -9.77 5.29
C GLU A 189 10.08 -9.07 6.56
N VAL A 190 9.97 -9.77 7.70
CA VAL A 190 9.63 -9.14 8.99
C VAL A 190 10.68 -8.11 9.41
N MET A 191 11.90 -8.23 8.89
CA MET A 191 13.00 -7.29 9.15
C MET A 191 12.84 -5.95 8.45
N ASP A 192 11.86 -5.82 7.54
CA ASP A 192 11.44 -4.51 7.04
C ASP A 192 10.92 -3.65 8.20
N LEU A 193 10.30 -4.28 9.21
CA LEU A 193 9.64 -3.65 10.36
C LEU A 193 8.70 -2.51 9.94
N THR A 194 8.06 -2.67 8.80
CA THR A 194 7.04 -1.76 8.27
C THR A 194 5.68 -2.08 8.87
N LEU A 195 4.70 -1.16 8.72
CA LEU A 195 3.37 -1.29 9.30
C LEU A 195 2.69 -2.67 9.07
N PRO A 196 2.74 -3.29 7.87
CA PRO A 196 2.12 -4.62 7.64
C PRO A 196 2.56 -5.72 8.61
N VAL A 197 3.81 -5.66 9.08
CA VAL A 197 4.38 -6.65 10.02
C VAL A 197 3.68 -6.62 11.39
N PHE A 198 2.95 -5.54 11.68
CA PHE A 198 2.24 -5.32 12.94
C PHE A 198 0.71 -5.44 12.83
N LEU A 199 0.21 -5.91 11.68
CA LEU A 199 -1.21 -5.97 11.37
C LEU A 199 -1.70 -7.42 11.23
N THR A 200 -2.88 -7.69 11.78
CA THR A 200 -3.50 -9.03 11.78
C THR A 200 -4.01 -9.45 10.41
N GLU A 201 -4.12 -8.49 9.50
CA GLU A 201 -4.37 -8.74 8.08
C GLU A 201 -3.24 -9.54 7.41
N TYR A 202 -1.99 -9.47 7.92
CA TYR A 202 -0.83 -10.10 7.28
C TYR A 202 -0.13 -11.16 8.15
N TYR A 203 -0.18 -11.01 9.48
CA TYR A 203 0.50 -11.89 10.42
C TYR A 203 -0.42 -12.29 11.56
N LYS A 204 -0.16 -13.45 12.17
CA LYS A 204 -0.89 -13.87 13.37
C LYS A 204 -0.44 -13.06 14.58
N GLU A 205 -1.30 -12.97 15.60
CA GLU A 205 -0.99 -12.25 16.85
C GLU A 205 0.33 -12.68 17.49
N ASP A 206 0.67 -13.98 17.49
CA ASP A 206 1.94 -14.45 18.05
C ASP A 206 3.17 -14.06 17.20
N GLU A 207 2.99 -13.82 15.91
CA GLU A 207 4.01 -13.34 14.98
C GLU A 207 4.17 -11.82 15.08
N ILE A 208 3.07 -11.11 15.32
CA ILE A 208 3.06 -9.67 15.62
C ILE A 208 3.80 -9.41 16.95
N GLU A 209 3.57 -10.21 17.99
CA GLU A 209 4.31 -10.09 19.26
C GLU A 209 5.81 -10.31 19.10
N LYS A 210 6.22 -11.28 18.26
CA LYS A 210 7.64 -11.48 17.90
C LYS A 210 8.19 -10.26 17.18
N SER A 211 7.42 -9.67 16.27
CA SER A 211 7.83 -8.48 15.51
C SER A 211 7.96 -7.23 16.39
N ARG A 212 7.05 -7.06 17.36
CA ARG A 212 7.13 -6.07 18.44
C ARG A 212 8.41 -6.23 19.27
N TYR A 213 8.72 -7.47 19.66
CA TYR A 213 9.98 -7.76 20.37
C TYR A 213 11.20 -7.43 19.52
N ILE A 214 11.23 -7.85 18.25
CA ILE A 214 12.31 -7.56 17.29
C ILE A 214 12.52 -6.05 17.15
N ALA A 215 11.46 -5.26 16.94
CA ALA A 215 11.54 -3.82 16.80
C ALA A 215 12.14 -3.12 18.04
N LYS A 216 11.70 -3.52 19.23
CA LYS A 216 12.24 -3.04 20.51
C LYS A 216 13.73 -3.35 20.64
N GLU A 217 14.12 -4.60 20.43
CA GLU A 217 15.52 -5.03 20.57
C GLU A 217 16.43 -4.44 19.51
N PHE A 218 15.93 -4.23 18.29
CA PHE A 218 16.64 -3.53 17.23
C PHE A 218 16.92 -2.07 17.62
N VAL A 219 15.91 -1.34 18.11
CA VAL A 219 16.09 0.04 18.57
C VAL A 219 17.08 0.11 19.73
N ASN A 220 16.97 -0.78 20.73
CA ASN A 220 17.93 -0.87 21.83
C ASN A 220 19.36 -1.06 21.31
N TYR A 221 19.55 -1.97 20.35
CA TYR A 221 20.85 -2.21 19.73
C TYR A 221 21.42 -0.97 19.03
N ILE A 222 20.60 -0.21 18.31
CA ILE A 222 21.05 1.04 17.68
C ILE A 222 21.53 2.03 18.73
N ILE A 223 20.78 2.21 19.81
CA ILE A 223 21.14 3.16 20.87
C ILE A 223 22.42 2.74 21.57
N GLU A 224 22.52 1.47 21.95
CA GLU A 224 23.68 0.94 22.66
C GLU A 224 24.97 1.02 21.83
N LYS A 225 24.88 0.78 20.52
CA LYS A 225 26.06 0.71 19.64
C LYS A 225 26.40 2.04 18.95
N TYR A 226 25.38 2.82 18.58
CA TYR A 226 25.51 4.03 17.76
C TYR A 226 25.03 5.31 18.43
N GLY A 227 24.28 5.21 19.53
CA GLY A 227 23.73 6.34 20.26
C GLY A 227 22.38 6.83 19.70
N GLU A 228 21.71 7.66 20.50
CA GLU A 228 20.37 8.18 20.19
C GLU A 228 20.34 9.09 18.96
N ASP A 229 21.43 9.83 18.69
CA ASP A 229 21.53 10.70 17.51
C ASP A 229 21.38 9.88 16.21
N LYS A 230 21.94 8.67 16.16
CA LYS A 230 21.80 7.82 14.98
C LYS A 230 20.39 7.25 14.83
N LEU A 231 19.74 6.89 15.94
CA LEU A 231 18.34 6.48 15.92
C LEU A 231 17.44 7.61 15.38
N LYS A 232 17.69 8.85 15.82
CA LYS A 232 16.98 10.03 15.33
C LYS A 232 17.19 10.26 13.83
N GLU A 233 18.42 10.13 13.35
CA GLU A 233 18.75 10.23 11.92
C GLU A 233 17.99 9.17 11.10
N LEU A 234 18.01 7.91 11.55
CA LEU A 234 17.28 6.82 10.88
C LEU A 234 15.78 7.09 10.86
N LEU A 235 15.20 7.51 11.98
CA LEU A 235 13.78 7.82 12.07
C LEU A 235 13.38 8.93 11.10
N LEU A 236 14.09 10.07 11.11
CA LEU A 236 13.77 11.22 10.26
C LEU A 236 13.94 10.91 8.77
N SER A 237 14.93 10.08 8.42
CA SER A 237 15.18 9.67 7.03
C SER A 237 14.23 8.55 6.57
N SER A 238 13.56 7.85 7.49
CA SER A 238 12.73 6.68 7.17
C SER A 238 11.47 7.00 6.37
N SER A 239 11.01 8.26 6.39
CA SER A 239 9.90 8.71 5.55
C SER A 239 10.33 9.10 4.14
N GLU A 240 11.63 9.31 3.92
CA GLU A 240 12.15 9.68 2.62
C GLU A 240 12.03 8.48 1.68
N LEU A 241 11.44 8.70 0.51
CA LEU A 241 11.28 7.66 -0.51
C LEU A 241 12.58 7.52 -1.32
N THR A 242 13.64 7.01 -0.67
CA THR A 242 14.98 6.88 -1.26
C THR A 242 15.61 5.53 -0.93
N LEU A 243 16.32 4.96 -1.92
CA LEU A 243 17.09 3.71 -1.73
C LEU A 243 18.30 3.86 -0.81
N ASP A 244 18.77 5.09 -0.58
CA ASP A 244 19.92 5.34 0.28
C ASP A 244 19.56 5.05 1.75
N PHE A 245 18.37 5.48 2.19
CA PHE A 245 17.82 5.06 3.48
C PHE A 245 17.68 3.53 3.56
N ASP A 246 17.06 2.89 2.56
CA ASP A 246 16.78 1.44 2.59
C ASP A 246 18.06 0.60 2.74
N LYS A 247 19.12 0.97 2.00
CA LYS A 247 20.44 0.33 2.10
C LYS A 247 21.08 0.54 3.47
N GLU A 248 21.00 1.74 4.01
CA GLU A 248 21.58 2.06 5.32
C GLU A 248 20.82 1.34 6.45
N TYR A 249 19.49 1.44 6.46
CA TYR A 249 18.62 0.76 7.41
C TYR A 249 18.87 -0.74 7.41
N LYS A 250 18.90 -1.35 6.23
CA LYS A 250 19.19 -2.77 6.07
C LYS A 250 20.56 -3.16 6.60
N LYS A 251 21.61 -2.35 6.37
CA LYS A 251 22.94 -2.60 6.94
C LYS A 251 22.87 -2.70 8.46
N TYR A 252 22.10 -1.83 9.11
CA TYR A 252 21.89 -1.90 10.55
C TYR A 252 21.14 -3.16 10.97
N CYS A 253 20.08 -3.55 10.24
CA CYS A 253 19.38 -4.81 10.47
C CYS A 253 20.33 -6.01 10.35
N ASP A 254 21.12 -6.11 9.29
CA ASP A 254 22.12 -7.18 9.08
C ASP A 254 23.15 -7.24 10.21
N GLU A 255 23.59 -6.09 10.73
CA GLU A 255 24.51 -6.06 11.85
C GLU A 255 23.87 -6.52 13.17
N TRP A 256 22.62 -6.13 13.42
CA TRP A 256 21.87 -6.60 14.58
C TRP A 256 21.62 -8.10 14.50
N LEU A 257 21.18 -8.60 13.35
CA LEU A 257 20.99 -10.02 13.07
C LEU A 257 22.26 -10.83 13.36
N LYS A 258 23.43 -10.35 12.92
CA LYS A 258 24.72 -10.97 13.26
C LYS A 258 25.01 -10.96 14.76
N SER A 259 24.62 -9.89 15.47
CA SER A 259 24.86 -9.78 16.92
C SER A 259 24.07 -10.81 17.73
N ILE A 260 22.89 -11.24 17.23
CA ILE A 260 22.06 -12.27 17.86
C ILE A 260 22.33 -13.68 17.30
N GLY A 261 23.31 -13.82 16.40
CA GLY A 261 23.77 -15.12 15.86
C GLY A 261 23.07 -15.57 14.57
N CYS A 262 22.31 -14.70 13.90
CA CYS A 262 21.71 -14.99 12.60
C CYS A 262 22.76 -14.93 11.47
N ASN A 263 22.71 -15.90 10.56
CA ASN A 263 23.61 -15.96 9.39
C ASN A 263 22.92 -15.58 8.07
N ILE A 264 21.65 -15.19 8.12
CA ILE A 264 20.94 -14.70 6.94
C ILE A 264 21.44 -13.30 6.61
N ALA A 265 21.77 -13.10 5.34
CA ALA A 265 21.97 -11.77 4.78
C ALA A 265 20.64 -11.34 4.16
N LEU A 266 20.13 -10.18 4.56
CA LEU A 266 18.95 -9.60 3.95
C LEU A 266 19.24 -9.28 2.47
N GLN A 267 18.21 -9.22 1.62
CA GLN A 267 18.36 -8.82 0.21
C GLN A 267 18.26 -7.30 0.07
N ASP A 268 19.02 -6.73 -0.88
CA ASP A 268 19.01 -5.27 -1.07
C ASP A 268 17.68 -4.89 -1.70
N GLU A 269 17.03 -3.85 -1.17
CA GLU A 269 15.85 -3.28 -1.80
C GLU A 269 16.23 -2.68 -3.15
N THR A 270 15.38 -2.94 -4.14
CA THR A 270 15.57 -2.44 -5.51
C THR A 270 14.62 -1.28 -5.84
N LEU A 271 13.64 -1.05 -4.97
CA LEU A 271 12.62 -0.03 -5.08
C LEU A 271 12.37 0.54 -3.66
N PRO A 272 12.37 1.88 -3.48
CA PRO A 272 11.97 2.46 -2.22
C PRO A 272 10.46 2.34 -2.04
N VAL A 273 10.04 1.77 -0.91
CA VAL A 273 8.63 1.54 -0.56
C VAL A 273 8.35 2.09 0.82
N ARG A 274 7.28 2.89 0.98
CA ARG A 274 6.87 3.45 2.26
C ARG A 274 5.43 3.13 2.58
N TYR A 275 5.16 2.82 3.84
CA TYR A 275 3.86 2.40 4.32
C TYR A 275 3.29 3.49 5.20
N GLU A 276 2.06 3.91 4.95
CA GLU A 276 1.36 4.93 5.72
C GLU A 276 0.04 4.38 6.27
N ILE A 277 -0.33 4.87 7.45
CA ILE A 277 -1.69 4.70 7.99
C ILE A 277 -2.61 5.60 7.16
N TYR A 278 -3.47 5.00 6.35
CA TYR A 278 -4.35 5.74 5.44
C TYR A 278 -5.59 6.30 6.17
N GLY A 279 -6.00 5.65 7.27
CA GLY A 279 -7.05 6.14 8.17
C GLY A 279 -8.49 5.89 7.68
N ASP A 280 -8.67 5.04 6.67
CA ASP A 280 -9.97 4.57 6.19
C ASP A 280 -10.22 3.15 6.75
N GLU A 281 -11.43 2.88 7.24
CA GLU A 281 -11.79 1.55 7.74
C GLU A 281 -11.73 0.45 6.67
N HIS A 282 -11.90 0.84 5.41
CA HIS A 282 -11.83 -0.03 4.25
C HIS A 282 -10.39 -0.25 3.80
N TYR A 283 -9.54 0.78 3.88
CA TYR A 283 -8.16 0.75 3.42
C TYR A 283 -7.22 1.04 4.60
N PRO A 284 -6.82 0.01 5.38
CA PRO A 284 -6.04 0.23 6.60
C PRO A 284 -4.64 0.79 6.32
N ILE A 285 -4.07 0.45 5.16
CA ILE A 285 -2.73 0.88 4.75
C ILE A 285 -2.75 1.48 3.36
N ALA A 286 -1.85 2.44 3.14
CA ALA A 286 -1.43 2.83 1.80
C ALA A 286 0.08 2.64 1.66
N ILE A 287 0.51 2.24 0.47
CA ILE A 287 1.89 1.92 0.15
C ILE A 287 2.33 2.86 -0.96
N THR A 288 3.31 3.72 -0.67
CA THR A 288 3.83 4.71 -1.61
C THR A 288 5.15 4.25 -2.20
N THR A 289 5.26 4.37 -3.51
CA THR A 289 6.45 4.12 -4.33
C THR A 289 6.77 5.38 -5.16
N GLU A 290 7.78 5.29 -6.04
CA GLU A 290 8.17 6.41 -6.91
C GLU A 290 7.01 6.85 -7.82
N TRP A 291 6.23 5.90 -8.34
CA TRP A 291 5.24 6.21 -9.38
C TRP A 291 3.79 6.09 -8.94
N MET A 292 3.51 5.47 -7.79
CA MET A 292 2.14 5.16 -7.42
C MET A 292 1.94 5.09 -5.91
N LYS A 293 0.69 5.29 -5.50
CA LYS A 293 0.21 4.89 -4.18
C LYS A 293 -0.73 3.69 -4.34
N TYR A 294 -0.54 2.65 -3.54
CA TYR A 294 -1.34 1.44 -3.55
C TYR A 294 -2.15 1.35 -2.26
N CYS A 295 -3.45 1.17 -2.35
CA CYS A 295 -4.37 1.02 -1.23
C CYS A 295 -5.05 -0.35 -1.33
N PHE A 296 -4.87 -1.20 -0.32
CA PHE A 296 -5.47 -2.53 -0.29
C PHE A 296 -6.70 -2.52 0.60
N HIS A 297 -7.86 -2.92 0.07
CA HIS A 297 -9.06 -3.08 0.87
C HIS A 297 -8.83 -4.19 1.91
N ARG A 298 -9.36 -4.02 3.12
CA ARG A 298 -9.31 -5.04 4.17
C ARG A 298 -9.96 -6.34 3.68
N GLY A 299 -9.22 -7.43 3.75
CA GLY A 299 -9.69 -8.73 3.24
C GLY A 299 -9.80 -8.78 1.72
N PHE A 300 -9.03 -7.95 1.01
CA PHE A 300 -8.85 -8.13 -0.44
C PHE A 300 -8.28 -9.52 -0.72
N GLU A 301 -9.00 -10.27 -1.52
CA GLU A 301 -8.63 -11.58 -2.03
C GLU A 301 -8.74 -11.52 -3.55
N ASP A 302 -7.69 -11.91 -4.27
CA ASP A 302 -7.82 -12.06 -5.72
C ASP A 302 -8.65 -13.31 -6.00
N ASP A 303 -9.82 -13.18 -6.65
CA ASP A 303 -10.64 -14.34 -7.05
C ASP A 303 -9.85 -15.33 -7.94
N ASN A 304 -8.72 -14.91 -8.51
CA ASN A 304 -7.78 -15.73 -9.27
C ASN A 304 -6.56 -16.21 -8.47
N THR A 305 -6.58 -16.21 -7.12
CA THR A 305 -5.45 -16.58 -6.24
C THR A 305 -4.74 -17.89 -6.65
N GLU A 306 -5.48 -18.97 -6.98
CA GLU A 306 -4.87 -20.24 -7.44
C GLU A 306 -3.97 -20.07 -8.67
N ILE A 307 -4.29 -19.06 -9.47
CA ILE A 307 -3.72 -18.79 -10.77
C ILE A 307 -2.62 -17.74 -10.63
N THR A 308 -2.90 -16.60 -10.00
CA THR A 308 -1.95 -15.50 -9.83
C THR A 308 -0.89 -15.80 -8.77
N GLY A 309 -1.21 -16.68 -7.81
CA GLY A 309 -0.35 -17.06 -6.69
C GLY A 309 -0.32 -16.02 -5.58
N TYR A 310 -1.14 -14.96 -5.68
CA TYR A 310 -1.25 -13.91 -4.67
C TYR A 310 -2.28 -14.30 -3.62
N ASP A 311 -1.83 -14.58 -2.40
CA ASP A 311 -2.71 -14.94 -1.28
C ASP A 311 -2.96 -13.81 -0.29
N GLY A 312 -2.37 -12.63 -0.55
CA GLY A 312 -2.50 -11.44 0.30
C GLY A 312 -1.50 -11.40 1.46
N ALA A 313 -0.62 -12.39 1.62
CA ALA A 313 0.49 -12.31 2.56
C ALA A 313 1.40 -11.11 2.27
N TYR A 314 2.10 -10.62 3.28
CA TYR A 314 2.94 -9.43 3.15
C TYR A 314 4.03 -9.59 2.07
N ILE A 315 4.64 -10.78 1.97
CA ILE A 315 5.63 -11.07 0.93
C ILE A 315 5.03 -10.95 -0.49
N ASP A 316 3.82 -11.45 -0.70
CA ASP A 316 3.12 -11.37 -1.98
C ASP A 316 2.77 -9.93 -2.35
N VAL A 317 2.33 -9.12 -1.37
CA VAL A 317 2.11 -7.68 -1.55
C VAL A 317 3.39 -6.98 -2.01
N LYS A 318 4.52 -7.28 -1.35
CA LYS A 318 5.82 -6.70 -1.69
C LYS A 318 6.27 -7.11 -3.09
N GLU A 319 6.18 -8.38 -3.44
CA GLU A 319 6.54 -8.89 -4.77
C GLU A 319 5.63 -8.32 -5.87
N CYS A 320 4.34 -8.18 -5.59
CA CYS A 320 3.35 -7.58 -6.48
C CYS A 320 3.69 -6.13 -6.82
N ILE A 321 3.96 -5.30 -5.81
CA ILE A 321 4.32 -3.89 -6.00
C ILE A 321 5.64 -3.77 -6.78
N HIS A 322 6.66 -4.57 -6.46
CA HIS A 322 7.92 -4.57 -7.21
C HIS A 322 7.73 -4.95 -8.68
N THR A 323 6.87 -5.93 -8.94
CA THR A 323 6.53 -6.37 -10.30
C THR A 323 5.81 -5.26 -11.05
N PHE A 324 4.80 -4.64 -10.43
CA PHE A 324 4.03 -3.55 -11.01
C PHE A 324 4.87 -2.33 -11.31
N GLU A 325 5.75 -1.93 -10.40
CA GLU A 325 6.71 -0.85 -10.67
C GLU A 325 7.59 -1.19 -11.86
N LYS A 326 8.17 -2.38 -11.93
CA LYS A 326 8.96 -2.76 -13.10
C LYS A 326 8.15 -2.72 -14.41
N GLU A 327 6.92 -3.23 -14.40
CA GLU A 327 6.06 -3.26 -15.60
C GLU A 327 5.61 -1.86 -16.01
N MET A 328 5.30 -0.98 -15.06
CA MET A 328 5.02 0.43 -15.33
C MET A 328 6.19 1.10 -16.04
N LYS A 329 7.43 0.79 -15.62
CA LYS A 329 8.65 1.28 -16.27
C LYS A 329 8.69 0.84 -17.72
N ASP A 330 8.54 -0.46 -17.93
CA ASP A 330 8.65 -1.08 -19.26
C ASP A 330 7.58 -0.54 -20.21
N VAL A 331 6.36 -0.33 -19.73
CA VAL A 331 5.26 0.29 -20.50
C VAL A 331 5.60 1.74 -20.85
N ARG A 332 6.07 2.54 -19.89
CA ARG A 332 6.43 3.95 -20.12
C ARG A 332 7.62 4.13 -21.07
N ASP A 333 8.65 3.31 -20.92
CA ASP A 333 9.83 3.36 -21.77
C ASP A 333 9.49 2.91 -23.20
N TYR A 334 8.45 2.08 -23.36
CA TYR A 334 8.01 1.58 -24.66
C TYR A 334 7.05 2.54 -25.38
N LEU A 335 6.08 3.14 -24.69
CA LEU A 335 5.14 4.05 -25.29
C LEU A 335 5.80 5.44 -25.44
N PRO A 336 5.84 6.05 -26.63
CA PRO A 336 6.42 7.38 -26.85
C PRO A 336 5.49 8.45 -26.26
N VAL A 337 5.64 8.73 -24.96
CA VAL A 337 4.67 9.55 -24.24
C VAL A 337 5.10 11.01 -24.15
N GLU A 338 4.43 11.88 -24.89
CA GLU A 338 4.54 13.34 -24.71
C GLU A 338 3.63 13.89 -23.58
N TYR A 339 2.62 13.12 -23.16
CA TYR A 339 1.52 13.61 -22.30
C TYR A 339 1.56 13.14 -20.82
N THR A 340 2.39 12.16 -20.44
CA THR A 340 2.28 11.46 -19.14
C THR A 340 2.92 12.14 -17.95
N LYS A 341 3.97 12.94 -18.13
CA LYS A 341 4.75 13.42 -16.98
C LYS A 341 3.91 14.20 -15.96
N LYS A 342 2.81 14.84 -16.38
CA LYS A 342 1.99 15.68 -15.51
C LYS A 342 0.90 14.92 -14.73
N TYR A 343 0.53 13.71 -15.16
CA TYR A 343 -0.68 13.03 -14.66
C TYR A 343 -0.42 11.76 -13.84
N VAL A 344 0.82 11.27 -13.81
CA VAL A 344 1.13 10.06 -13.02
C VAL A 344 1.73 10.38 -11.66
N GLU A 345 2.13 11.62 -11.39
CA GLU A 345 2.47 12.04 -10.03
C GLU A 345 1.19 12.07 -9.17
N GLY A 346 1.11 11.17 -8.19
CA GLY A 346 -0.02 11.07 -7.27
C GLY A 346 -1.15 10.13 -7.71
N LEU A 347 -0.92 9.26 -8.70
CA LEU A 347 -1.88 8.22 -9.07
C LEU A 347 -2.05 7.22 -7.92
N VAL A 348 -3.30 6.89 -7.61
CA VAL A 348 -3.65 5.90 -6.59
C VAL A 348 -4.23 4.66 -7.27
N CYS A 349 -3.78 3.49 -6.83
CA CYS A 349 -4.31 2.19 -7.22
C CYS A 349 -5.03 1.57 -6.02
N TYR A 350 -6.31 1.28 -6.18
CA TYR A 350 -7.14 0.66 -5.16
C TYR A 350 -7.37 -0.80 -5.52
N PHE A 351 -7.05 -1.71 -4.59
CA PHE A 351 -7.40 -3.13 -4.70
C PHE A 351 -8.67 -3.35 -3.89
N ASP A 352 -9.79 -3.56 -4.56
CA ASP A 352 -11.10 -3.56 -3.92
C ASP A 352 -12.06 -4.57 -4.55
N ASN A 353 -12.45 -5.57 -3.75
CA ASN A 353 -13.40 -6.59 -4.15
C ASN A 353 -14.85 -6.07 -4.23
N ASN A 354 -15.14 -4.94 -3.58
CA ASN A 354 -16.46 -4.32 -3.54
C ASN A 354 -16.69 -3.33 -4.70
N TYR A 355 -15.63 -2.94 -5.39
CA TYR A 355 -15.70 -1.96 -6.47
C TYR A 355 -16.15 -2.62 -7.78
N GLY A 356 -17.46 -2.80 -7.91
CA GLY A 356 -18.10 -3.27 -9.15
C GLY A 356 -17.74 -4.69 -9.58
N ILE A 357 -18.03 -5.03 -10.85
CA ILE A 357 -17.76 -6.36 -11.43
C ILE A 357 -16.38 -6.40 -12.12
N ARG A 358 -15.74 -5.25 -12.39
CA ARG A 358 -14.57 -5.14 -13.26
C ARG A 358 -13.56 -4.13 -12.71
N SER A 359 -12.28 -4.38 -12.95
CA SER A 359 -11.22 -3.38 -12.83
C SER A 359 -11.49 -2.22 -13.79
N GLU A 360 -11.18 -0.99 -13.38
CA GLU A 360 -11.37 0.19 -14.22
C GLU A 360 -10.36 1.30 -13.90
N TYR A 361 -9.94 2.01 -14.94
CA TYR A 361 -9.28 3.30 -14.83
C TYR A 361 -10.31 4.44 -14.80
N ASN A 362 -10.17 5.32 -13.81
CA ASN A 362 -10.83 6.62 -13.78
C ASN A 362 -9.78 7.73 -13.86
N ALA A 363 -9.89 8.56 -14.89
CA ALA A 363 -8.95 9.65 -15.18
C ALA A 363 -8.78 10.70 -14.07
N PHE A 364 -9.67 10.72 -13.08
CA PHE A 364 -9.62 11.65 -11.96
C PHE A 364 -9.42 10.97 -10.59
N GLU A 365 -9.71 9.68 -10.47
CA GLU A 365 -9.77 9.00 -9.17
C GLU A 365 -8.68 7.94 -8.97
N GLY A 366 -8.19 7.32 -10.05
CA GLY A 366 -7.14 6.32 -9.95
C GLY A 366 -7.35 5.09 -10.82
N VAL A 367 -6.64 4.02 -10.45
CA VAL A 367 -6.82 2.66 -11.00
C VAL A 367 -7.53 1.83 -9.94
N PHE A 368 -8.64 1.19 -10.30
CA PHE A 368 -9.36 0.27 -9.43
C PHE A 368 -9.17 -1.15 -9.94
N LEU A 369 -8.68 -2.03 -9.08
CA LEU A 369 -8.38 -3.42 -9.41
C LEU A 369 -9.23 -4.36 -8.58
N LYS A 370 -9.93 -5.24 -9.30
CA LYS A 370 -10.51 -6.46 -8.74
C LYS A 370 -9.56 -7.65 -8.86
N HIS A 371 -8.75 -7.67 -9.92
CA HIS A 371 -7.76 -8.72 -10.18
C HIS A 371 -6.39 -8.07 -10.41
N ILE A 372 -5.35 -8.64 -9.81
CA ILE A 372 -4.00 -8.09 -9.90
C ILE A 372 -3.46 -8.16 -11.34
N ASP A 373 -3.87 -9.19 -12.10
CA ASP A 373 -3.51 -9.39 -13.50
C ASP A 373 -4.11 -8.35 -14.47
N SER A 374 -4.90 -7.40 -13.96
CA SER A 374 -5.50 -6.32 -14.75
C SER A 374 -4.69 -5.03 -14.64
N PHE A 375 -3.70 -4.96 -13.75
CA PHE A 375 -2.95 -3.74 -13.48
C PHE A 375 -2.31 -3.13 -14.72
N VAL A 376 -1.56 -3.90 -15.50
CA VAL A 376 -0.87 -3.38 -16.70
C VAL A 376 -1.86 -2.88 -17.75
N HIS A 377 -3.03 -3.53 -17.86
CA HIS A 377 -4.09 -3.10 -18.75
C HIS A 377 -4.60 -1.69 -18.37
N GLU A 378 -5.01 -1.52 -17.11
CA GLU A 378 -5.52 -0.23 -16.64
C GLU A 378 -4.44 0.85 -16.66
N TYR A 379 -3.21 0.50 -16.30
CA TYR A 379 -2.07 1.42 -16.38
C TYR A 379 -1.79 1.86 -17.82
N ALA A 380 -1.92 0.96 -18.80
CA ALA A 380 -1.76 1.32 -20.20
C ALA A 380 -2.82 2.33 -20.67
N HIS A 381 -4.05 2.29 -20.13
CA HIS A 381 -5.04 3.35 -20.35
C HIS A 381 -4.58 4.68 -19.77
N VAL A 382 -4.08 4.69 -18.52
CA VAL A 382 -3.54 5.89 -17.86
C VAL A 382 -2.49 6.58 -18.73
N VAL A 383 -1.55 5.82 -19.29
CA VAL A 383 -0.40 6.40 -20.00
C VAL A 383 -0.66 6.67 -21.47
N SER A 384 -1.66 6.04 -22.08
CA SER A 384 -1.95 6.20 -23.51
C SER A 384 -3.06 7.22 -23.79
N LEU A 385 -3.96 7.48 -22.84
CA LEU A 385 -5.12 8.36 -23.05
C LEU A 385 -4.90 9.77 -22.50
N GLU A 386 -5.36 10.78 -23.24
CA GLU A 386 -5.43 12.15 -22.73
C GLU A 386 -6.60 12.30 -21.73
N PRO A 387 -6.39 12.89 -20.53
CA PRO A 387 -7.44 12.98 -19.50
C PRO A 387 -8.64 13.83 -19.89
N VAL A 388 -8.46 14.88 -20.72
CA VAL A 388 -9.53 15.82 -21.09
C VAL A 388 -9.29 16.48 -22.46
N GLY A 389 -9.96 16.02 -23.53
CA GLY A 389 -10.24 16.84 -24.72
C GLY A 389 -9.89 16.28 -26.11
N TYR A 390 -10.83 16.45 -27.04
CA TYR A 390 -10.69 16.56 -28.51
C TYR A 390 -9.93 15.49 -29.33
N ARG A 391 -9.97 14.21 -28.95
CA ARG A 391 -10.09 13.04 -29.87
C ARG A 391 -9.86 11.77 -29.06
N VAL A 392 -10.96 11.19 -28.58
CA VAL A 392 -10.88 9.87 -27.94
C VAL A 392 -10.73 8.82 -29.06
N PRO A 393 -9.66 8.00 -29.06
CA PRO A 393 -9.54 6.90 -30.01
C PRO A 393 -10.76 5.99 -29.90
N SER A 394 -11.11 5.27 -30.98
CA SER A 394 -12.23 4.32 -30.89
C SER A 394 -11.99 3.30 -29.77
N LEU A 395 -13.05 2.81 -29.11
CA LEU A 395 -12.97 1.77 -28.08
C LEU A 395 -12.06 0.61 -28.51
N PHE A 396 -12.21 0.16 -29.77
CA PHE A 396 -11.34 -0.85 -30.38
C PHE A 396 -9.84 -0.52 -30.27
N MET A 397 -9.41 0.71 -30.54
CA MET A 397 -7.99 1.06 -30.43
C MET A 397 -7.54 1.19 -28.98
N ARG A 398 -8.39 1.74 -28.09
CA ARG A 398 -8.08 1.95 -26.67
C ARG A 398 -7.88 0.61 -25.96
N GLU A 399 -8.87 -0.27 -26.04
CA GLU A 399 -8.74 -1.64 -25.49
C GLU A 399 -7.62 -2.40 -26.19
N GLY A 400 -7.38 -2.13 -27.48
CA GLY A 400 -6.33 -2.79 -28.23
C GLY A 400 -4.93 -2.46 -27.77
N ILE A 401 -4.63 -1.18 -27.48
CA ILE A 401 -3.30 -0.82 -26.96
C ILE A 401 -3.13 -1.27 -25.51
N ALA A 402 -4.17 -1.16 -24.68
CA ALA A 402 -4.12 -1.61 -23.29
C ALA A 402 -3.89 -3.11 -23.20
N GLN A 403 -4.65 -3.89 -23.97
CA GLN A 403 -4.50 -5.33 -24.01
C GLN A 403 -3.20 -5.77 -24.69
N TYR A 404 -2.70 -5.00 -25.67
CA TYR A 404 -1.37 -5.21 -26.25
C TYR A 404 -0.28 -5.06 -25.19
N CYS A 405 -0.35 -4.00 -24.37
CA CYS A 405 0.59 -3.78 -23.28
C CYS A 405 0.49 -4.88 -22.22
N LYS A 406 -0.72 -5.29 -21.82
CA LYS A 406 -0.93 -6.43 -20.92
C LYS A 406 -0.22 -7.68 -21.44
N TYR A 407 -0.46 -8.09 -22.70
CA TYR A 407 0.23 -9.25 -23.26
C TYR A 407 1.75 -9.13 -23.31
N LYS A 408 2.25 -7.93 -23.56
CA LYS A 408 3.67 -7.69 -23.73
C LYS A 408 4.42 -7.66 -22.40
N PHE A 409 3.85 -7.01 -21.39
CA PHE A 409 4.57 -6.66 -20.16
C PHE A 409 4.09 -7.46 -18.95
N ASP A 410 2.78 -7.68 -18.79
CA ASP A 410 2.17 -8.28 -17.60
C ASP A 410 2.64 -9.72 -17.32
N ILE A 411 3.30 -9.92 -16.19
CA ILE A 411 3.86 -11.18 -15.70
C ILE A 411 2.76 -12.05 -15.07
N TYR A 412 1.87 -11.46 -14.26
CA TYR A 412 0.79 -12.19 -13.61
C TYR A 412 -0.16 -12.80 -14.62
N PHE A 413 -0.52 -12.02 -15.64
CA PHE A 413 -1.35 -12.49 -16.74
C PHE A 413 -0.68 -13.62 -17.52
N LYS A 414 0.61 -13.52 -17.83
CA LYS A 414 1.34 -14.60 -18.52
C LYS A 414 1.37 -15.90 -17.71
N ASN A 415 1.52 -15.81 -16.39
CA ASN A 415 1.47 -16.97 -15.51
C ASN A 415 0.05 -17.57 -15.47
N THR A 416 -0.97 -16.72 -15.50
CA THR A 416 -2.38 -17.14 -15.63
C THR A 416 -2.61 -17.98 -16.87
N ASP A 417 -2.13 -17.53 -18.02
CA ASP A 417 -2.33 -18.25 -19.27
C ASP A 417 -1.56 -19.58 -19.33
N ILE A 418 -0.34 -19.64 -18.77
CA ILE A 418 0.39 -20.90 -18.63
C ILE A 418 -0.43 -21.92 -17.82
N LYS A 419 -0.93 -21.52 -16.64
CA LYS A 419 -1.73 -22.40 -15.79
C LYS A 419 -3.05 -22.81 -16.44
N TYR A 420 -3.69 -21.90 -17.19
CA TYR A 420 -4.88 -22.23 -17.96
C TYR A 420 -4.60 -23.31 -19.01
N LEU A 421 -3.50 -23.18 -19.76
CA LEU A 421 -3.08 -24.19 -20.74
C LEU A 421 -2.75 -25.54 -20.08
N GLU A 422 -2.13 -25.53 -18.90
CA GLU A 422 -1.91 -26.75 -18.11
C GLU A 422 -3.23 -27.40 -17.66
N LYS A 423 -4.22 -26.60 -17.26
CA LYS A 423 -5.58 -27.11 -16.96
C LYS A 423 -6.22 -27.72 -18.21
N CYS A 424 -6.07 -27.09 -19.38
CA CYS A 424 -6.55 -27.63 -20.66
C CYS A 424 -5.92 -28.97 -21.01
N LYS A 425 -4.59 -29.11 -20.85
CA LYS A 425 -3.83 -30.35 -21.08
C LYS A 425 -4.33 -31.54 -20.27
N ASN A 426 -4.73 -31.26 -19.03
CA ASN A 426 -5.13 -32.27 -18.06
C ASN A 426 -6.66 -32.42 -17.98
N SER A 427 -7.40 -31.80 -18.91
CA SER A 427 -8.86 -31.81 -18.90
C SER A 427 -9.39 -33.10 -19.54
N ASP A 428 -10.50 -33.63 -19.02
CA ASP A 428 -11.26 -34.68 -19.72
C ASP A 428 -12.10 -34.11 -20.87
N ASN A 429 -12.16 -32.78 -21.03
CA ASN A 429 -12.87 -32.11 -22.10
C ASN A 429 -12.06 -32.17 -23.41
N THR A 430 -12.63 -32.79 -24.44
CA THR A 430 -12.00 -32.96 -25.76
C THR A 430 -11.67 -31.64 -26.45
N ASP A 431 -12.46 -30.59 -26.24
CA ASP A 431 -12.20 -29.29 -26.83
C ASP A 431 -11.04 -28.58 -26.13
N ALA A 432 -10.97 -28.69 -24.79
CA ALA A 432 -9.85 -28.15 -24.02
C ALA A 432 -8.52 -28.84 -24.36
N ASN A 433 -8.51 -30.17 -24.49
CA ASN A 433 -7.34 -30.92 -24.95
C ASN A 433 -6.91 -30.51 -26.35
N ARG A 434 -7.87 -30.33 -27.27
CA ARG A 434 -7.57 -29.91 -28.64
C ARG A 434 -6.99 -28.49 -28.70
N VAL A 435 -7.45 -27.58 -27.86
CA VAL A 435 -6.85 -26.24 -27.71
C VAL A 435 -5.38 -26.37 -27.31
N TYR A 436 -5.07 -27.20 -26.29
CA TYR A 436 -3.70 -27.45 -25.86
C TYR A 436 -2.83 -28.11 -26.95
N GLU A 437 -3.35 -29.11 -27.67
CA GLU A 437 -2.62 -29.82 -28.73
C GLU A 437 -2.22 -28.90 -29.89
N VAL A 438 -3.14 -28.07 -30.37
CA VAL A 438 -2.86 -27.11 -31.45
C VAL A 438 -1.83 -26.09 -30.99
N TYR A 439 -1.99 -25.57 -29.77
CA TYR A 439 -1.08 -24.60 -29.18
C TYR A 439 0.35 -25.17 -29.06
N SER A 440 0.48 -26.35 -28.47
CA SER A 440 1.76 -27.04 -28.30
C SER A 440 2.42 -27.35 -29.64
N LYS A 441 1.63 -27.79 -30.64
CA LYS A 441 2.14 -28.12 -31.97
C LYS A 441 2.72 -26.89 -32.67
N TYR A 442 2.02 -25.75 -32.63
CA TYR A 442 2.51 -24.51 -33.23
C TYR A 442 3.81 -24.01 -32.59
N GLN A 443 3.93 -24.09 -31.27
CA GLN A 443 5.16 -23.72 -30.57
C GLN A 443 6.35 -24.57 -31.04
N ILE A 444 6.16 -25.88 -31.14
CA ILE A 444 7.20 -26.82 -31.60
C ILE A 444 7.57 -26.54 -33.06
N ASP A 445 6.58 -26.46 -33.95
CA ASP A 445 6.79 -26.32 -35.39
C ASP A 445 7.49 -24.99 -35.75
N ASN A 446 7.35 -23.94 -34.92
CA ASN A 446 7.94 -22.62 -35.16
C ASN A 446 9.09 -22.26 -34.20
N ASN A 447 9.46 -23.14 -33.25
CA ASN A 447 10.46 -22.87 -32.22
C ASN A 447 10.15 -21.58 -31.41
N ILE A 448 8.90 -21.44 -31.00
CA ILE A 448 8.37 -20.28 -30.27
C ILE A 448 8.15 -20.65 -28.80
N GLY A 449 8.57 -19.76 -27.89
CA GLY A 449 8.36 -19.95 -26.45
C GLY A 449 6.91 -19.83 -25.99
N TYR A 450 6.65 -20.23 -24.74
CA TYR A 450 5.44 -19.78 -24.03
C TYR A 450 5.49 -18.25 -23.89
N ASN A 451 4.33 -17.59 -23.97
CA ASN A 451 4.17 -16.14 -23.77
C ASN A 451 4.69 -15.22 -24.88
N THR A 452 4.69 -15.68 -26.14
CA THR A 452 4.87 -14.76 -27.28
C THR A 452 3.53 -14.32 -27.84
N PHE A 453 3.50 -13.13 -28.43
CA PHE A 453 2.32 -12.63 -29.16
C PHE A 453 1.84 -13.62 -30.23
N ASP A 454 2.76 -14.35 -30.88
CA ASP A 454 2.46 -15.37 -31.88
C ASP A 454 1.70 -16.57 -31.30
N SER A 455 1.99 -16.92 -30.03
CA SER A 455 1.31 -18.00 -29.33
C SER A 455 -0.14 -17.62 -29.01
N TYR A 456 -0.38 -16.35 -28.63
CA TYR A 456 -1.73 -15.81 -28.40
C TYR A 456 -2.55 -15.74 -29.69
N GLU A 457 -1.97 -15.18 -30.76
CA GLU A 457 -2.61 -15.11 -32.08
C GLU A 457 -3.18 -16.47 -32.54
N LEU A 458 -2.49 -17.57 -32.25
CA LEU A 458 -2.96 -18.93 -32.55
C LEU A 458 -4.13 -19.40 -31.68
N PHE A 459 -4.05 -19.18 -30.36
CA PHE A 459 -5.15 -19.50 -29.43
C PHE A 459 -6.46 -18.85 -29.91
N PHE A 460 -6.37 -17.60 -30.38
CA PHE A 460 -7.52 -16.85 -30.89
C PHE A 460 -8.07 -17.36 -32.22
N ILE A 461 -7.21 -17.80 -33.15
CA ILE A 461 -7.67 -18.29 -34.45
C ILE A 461 -8.46 -19.60 -34.34
N ARG A 462 -8.09 -20.48 -33.41
CA ARG A 462 -8.91 -21.68 -33.13
C ARG A 462 -10.19 -21.34 -32.37
N GLY A 463 -10.17 -20.38 -31.44
CA GLY A 463 -11.40 -19.86 -30.81
C GLY A 463 -12.40 -19.30 -31.84
N TYR A 464 -11.90 -18.62 -32.87
CA TYR A 464 -12.69 -18.09 -33.99
C TYR A 464 -13.35 -19.19 -34.83
N GLU A 465 -12.68 -20.33 -35.05
CA GLU A 465 -13.24 -21.49 -35.77
C GLU A 465 -14.34 -22.22 -34.98
N TYR A 466 -14.22 -22.28 -33.66
CA TYR A 466 -15.13 -23.05 -32.80
C TYR A 466 -16.40 -22.28 -32.41
N ILE A 467 -16.32 -20.96 -32.25
CA ILE A 467 -17.41 -20.14 -31.70
C ILE A 467 -18.16 -19.35 -32.80
N GLY A 468 -17.53 -19.19 -33.98
CA GLY A 468 -18.17 -18.67 -35.18
C GLY A 468 -18.55 -17.18 -35.14
N PRO A 469 -19.33 -16.69 -36.13
CA PRO A 469 -19.73 -15.29 -36.29
C PRO A 469 -20.46 -14.66 -35.11
N LYS A 470 -20.94 -15.45 -34.14
CA LYS A 470 -21.65 -14.97 -32.94
C LYS A 470 -20.76 -14.15 -32.00
N LEU A 471 -19.43 -14.35 -32.01
CA LEU A 471 -18.48 -13.50 -31.29
C LEU A 471 -18.38 -12.07 -31.87
N LEU A 472 -18.80 -11.87 -33.13
CA LEU A 472 -18.87 -10.54 -33.75
C LEU A 472 -20.11 -9.76 -33.31
N ASP A 473 -21.11 -10.43 -32.72
CA ASP A 473 -22.33 -9.80 -32.22
C ASP A 473 -22.14 -9.25 -30.79
N ASP A 474 -21.11 -9.71 -30.06
CA ASP A 474 -20.69 -9.15 -28.77
C ASP A 474 -19.51 -8.19 -28.97
N ALA A 475 -19.83 -6.90 -28.96
CA ALA A 475 -18.86 -5.83 -29.19
C ALA A 475 -17.73 -5.81 -28.16
N ASP A 476 -17.98 -6.22 -26.91
CA ASP A 476 -16.96 -6.23 -25.86
C ASP A 476 -15.92 -7.30 -26.17
N THR A 477 -16.38 -8.54 -26.38
CA THR A 477 -15.49 -9.66 -26.68
C THR A 477 -14.70 -9.46 -27.98
N TYR A 478 -15.31 -8.84 -29.00
CA TYR A 478 -14.58 -8.48 -30.22
C TYR A 478 -13.46 -7.45 -29.98
N ASN A 479 -13.69 -6.45 -29.13
CA ASN A 479 -12.68 -5.45 -28.81
C ASN A 479 -11.52 -6.09 -28.03
N TYR A 480 -11.78 -6.78 -26.92
CA TYR A 480 -10.69 -7.34 -26.08
C TYR A 480 -9.85 -8.41 -26.78
N LEU A 481 -10.44 -9.18 -27.72
CA LEU A 481 -9.72 -10.27 -28.40
C LEU A 481 -9.03 -9.83 -29.70
N PHE A 482 -9.73 -9.07 -30.56
CA PHE A 482 -9.25 -8.82 -31.93
C PHE A 482 -8.40 -7.56 -32.04
N SER A 483 -8.67 -6.57 -31.19
CA SER A 483 -7.95 -5.30 -31.25
C SER A 483 -6.47 -5.36 -30.87
N PRO A 484 -6.01 -6.09 -29.84
CA PRO A 484 -4.57 -6.16 -29.53
C PRO A 484 -3.77 -6.80 -30.65
N LEU A 485 -4.34 -7.78 -31.36
CA LEU A 485 -3.69 -8.40 -32.53
C LEU A 485 -3.57 -7.43 -33.70
N PHE A 486 -4.61 -6.64 -33.94
CA PHE A 486 -4.57 -5.60 -34.96
C PHE A 486 -3.57 -4.51 -34.61
N VAL A 487 -3.50 -4.09 -33.33
CA VAL A 487 -2.49 -3.15 -32.83
C VAL A 487 -1.08 -3.70 -33.03
N ASN A 488 -0.82 -4.97 -32.66
CA ASN A 488 0.45 -5.65 -32.91
C ASN A 488 0.81 -5.61 -34.40
N TYR A 489 -0.14 -5.94 -35.27
CA TYR A 489 0.06 -5.89 -36.72
C TYR A 489 0.44 -4.47 -37.19
N LEU A 490 -0.26 -3.43 -36.75
CA LEU A 490 0.05 -2.05 -37.11
C LEU A 490 1.44 -1.61 -36.62
N ILE A 491 1.80 -1.94 -35.39
CA ILE A 491 3.12 -1.66 -34.81
C ILE A 491 4.20 -2.38 -35.62
N ASN A 492 4.03 -3.66 -35.95
CA ASN A 492 5.01 -4.43 -36.72
C ASN A 492 5.21 -3.89 -38.14
N GLN A 493 4.18 -3.27 -38.75
CA GLN A 493 4.29 -2.66 -40.07
C GLN A 493 4.98 -1.28 -40.07
N SER A 494 4.92 -0.54 -38.96
CA SER A 494 5.19 0.90 -38.99
C SER A 494 6.00 1.48 -37.83
N GLY A 495 6.26 0.68 -36.80
CA GLY A 495 6.86 1.13 -35.54
C GLY A 495 5.83 1.74 -34.59
N ILE A 496 6.19 1.78 -33.30
CA ILE A 496 5.32 2.29 -32.23
C ILE A 496 5.03 3.79 -32.39
N ASP A 497 6.03 4.60 -32.77
CA ASP A 497 5.87 6.05 -32.93
C ASP A 497 4.78 6.43 -33.94
N LYS A 498 4.80 5.73 -35.08
CA LYS A 498 3.83 5.95 -36.15
C LYS A 498 2.44 5.42 -35.79
N PHE A 499 2.39 4.29 -35.08
CA PHE A 499 1.13 3.80 -34.51
C PHE A 499 0.54 4.82 -33.53
N MET A 500 1.33 5.35 -32.59
CA MET A 500 0.85 6.32 -31.59
C MET A 500 0.40 7.63 -32.20
N THR A 501 1.04 8.06 -33.29
CA THR A 501 0.56 9.22 -34.09
C THR A 501 -0.87 9.00 -34.59
N VAL A 502 -1.19 7.78 -35.05
CA VAL A 502 -2.52 7.43 -35.55
C VAL A 502 -3.51 7.15 -34.41
N PHE A 503 -3.02 6.62 -33.29
CA PHE A 503 -3.82 6.43 -32.09
C PHE A 503 -4.34 7.78 -31.58
N ASN A 504 -3.46 8.77 -31.42
CA ASN A 504 -3.80 10.11 -30.92
C ASN A 504 -4.69 10.91 -31.89
N ASP A 505 -4.51 10.73 -33.21
CA ASP A 505 -5.38 11.34 -34.22
C ASP A 505 -6.11 10.26 -35.03
N TYR A 506 -7.08 9.61 -34.38
CA TYR A 506 -7.88 8.54 -34.95
C TYR A 506 -8.96 9.06 -35.92
N SER A 507 -8.53 9.67 -37.03
CA SER A 507 -9.39 9.99 -38.17
C SER A 507 -9.03 9.14 -39.39
N ASN A 508 -10.03 8.77 -40.21
CA ASN A 508 -9.77 8.01 -41.45
C ASN A 508 -8.74 8.71 -42.35
N THR A 509 -8.71 10.05 -42.33
CA THR A 509 -7.73 10.87 -43.04
C THR A 509 -6.32 10.68 -42.50
N TYR A 510 -6.13 10.69 -41.18
CA TYR A 510 -4.83 10.45 -40.55
C TYR A 510 -4.35 9.02 -40.72
N PHE A 511 -5.27 8.06 -40.56
CA PHE A 511 -5.01 6.66 -40.79
C PHE A 511 -4.53 6.43 -42.23
N TYR A 512 -5.21 7.01 -43.23
CA TYR A 512 -4.77 6.97 -44.62
C TYR A 512 -3.46 7.71 -44.87
N THR A 513 -3.24 8.85 -44.23
CA THR A 513 -1.99 9.63 -44.40
C THR A 513 -0.78 8.82 -43.94
N ASN A 514 -0.92 8.10 -42.83
CA ASN A 514 0.14 7.29 -42.24
C ASN A 514 0.29 5.92 -42.91
N TYR A 515 -0.80 5.17 -43.11
CA TYR A 515 -0.75 3.80 -43.65
C TYR A 515 -0.98 3.70 -45.16
N LYS A 516 -1.28 4.81 -45.85
CA LYS A 516 -1.66 4.88 -47.27
C LYS A 516 -2.88 4.01 -47.64
N LYS A 517 -3.67 3.62 -46.63
CA LYS A 517 -4.83 2.72 -46.73
C LYS A 517 -5.91 3.20 -45.75
N SER A 518 -7.18 2.97 -46.09
CA SER A 518 -8.28 3.22 -45.15
C SER A 518 -8.24 2.18 -44.02
N PHE A 519 -8.86 2.52 -42.88
CA PHE A 519 -8.97 1.60 -41.74
C PHE A 519 -9.64 0.27 -42.14
N SER A 520 -10.72 0.32 -42.93
CA SER A 520 -11.42 -0.87 -43.43
C SER A 520 -10.52 -1.76 -44.30
N ASN A 521 -9.69 -1.16 -45.17
CA ASN A 521 -8.77 -1.93 -46.02
C ASN A 521 -7.66 -2.60 -45.19
N MET A 522 -7.13 -1.90 -44.19
CA MET A 522 -6.15 -2.49 -43.27
C MET A 522 -6.74 -3.65 -42.46
N LYS A 523 -8.01 -3.57 -42.03
CA LYS A 523 -8.68 -4.70 -41.36
C LYS A 523 -8.79 -5.93 -42.26
N ILE A 524 -9.16 -5.75 -43.53
CA ILE A 524 -9.25 -6.86 -44.49
C ILE A 524 -7.87 -7.50 -44.70
N GLU A 525 -6.83 -6.68 -44.86
CA GLU A 525 -5.46 -7.16 -45.01
C GLU A 525 -4.97 -7.91 -43.77
N PHE A 526 -5.26 -7.39 -42.58
CA PHE A 526 -4.96 -8.07 -41.33
C PHE A 526 -5.64 -9.45 -41.22
N ILE A 527 -6.93 -9.54 -41.57
CA ILE A 527 -7.66 -10.83 -41.59
C ILE A 527 -7.01 -11.80 -42.57
N ASN A 528 -6.63 -11.33 -43.76
CA ASN A 528 -5.93 -12.18 -44.74
C ASN A 528 -4.54 -12.59 -44.25
N TYR A 529 -3.82 -11.70 -43.58
CA TYR A 529 -2.53 -12.00 -42.94
C TYR A 529 -2.68 -13.13 -41.91
N LEU A 530 -3.66 -13.05 -41.00
CA LEU A 530 -3.93 -14.12 -40.04
C LEU A 530 -4.26 -15.44 -40.74
N ARG A 531 -5.13 -15.39 -41.77
CA ARG A 531 -5.51 -16.59 -42.53
C ARG A 531 -4.32 -17.29 -43.19
N GLU A 532 -3.43 -16.51 -43.79
CA GLU A 532 -2.23 -17.06 -44.44
C GLU A 532 -1.21 -17.56 -43.41
N LYS A 533 -0.94 -16.79 -42.35
CA LYS A 533 0.04 -17.14 -41.30
C LYS A 533 -0.31 -18.47 -40.61
N TYR A 534 -1.60 -18.71 -40.37
CA TYR A 534 -2.07 -19.84 -39.57
C TYR A 534 -2.78 -20.93 -40.36
N LYS A 535 -2.72 -20.88 -41.70
CA LYS A 535 -3.41 -21.81 -42.60
C LYS A 535 -3.23 -23.29 -42.22
N ASN A 536 -2.00 -23.71 -41.94
CA ASN A 536 -1.65 -25.09 -41.61
C ASN A 536 -2.13 -25.54 -40.22
N TYR A 537 -2.64 -24.61 -39.41
CA TYR A 537 -3.14 -24.86 -38.07
C TYR A 537 -4.65 -24.59 -37.97
N MET A 538 -5.31 -24.27 -39.08
CA MET A 538 -6.77 -24.06 -39.17
C MET A 538 -7.48 -25.29 -39.78
N GLU A 539 -6.80 -26.00 -40.68
CA GLU A 539 -7.21 -27.34 -41.16
C GLU A 539 -7.17 -28.39 -40.02
#